data_AF-B6SM64-F1
#
_entry.id   AF-B6SM64-F1
#
_cell.length_a   1.000
_cell.length_b   1.000
_cell.length_c   1.000
_cell.angle_alpha   90.00
_cell.angle_beta   90.00
_cell.angle_gamma   90.00
#
_symmetry.space_group_name_H-M   'P 1'
#
loop_
_entity.id
_entity.type
_entity.pdbx_description
1 polymer ?
#
loop_
_entity_poly.entity_id
_entity_poly.type
_entity_poly.pdbx_seq_one_letter_code
_entity_poly.pdbx_strand_id
1 'polypeptide(L)'
;MEPGSPAPKKSRLVHSADCEMEEAQAPSSSNAAGGVNQSLHWTQWQILDSILPTGGFAHSYGLEAAMQSRVVNDQEDLRSFVVQVLDSAGSLLLPFVHCACAGKSPGDAAAWAKLDRLLDATLTNEVARKASAAQGSALLRVAASVFAEVPALQELRRTLLGSKSVSFHHAPVFGLVCGLVGFDGEAAQRAYMFVTMRDVLSAATRLNLIGPLAASVLQHQLAPDAERMVRKWRDRDVSEASQTAPLLDAVQGCHAYMFSRLFCS
;
A
#
# COMPACT_ATOMS: atom_id res chain seq x y z
N MET A 1 -49.84 -7.24 -61.43
CA MET A 1 -50.23 -8.21 -62.46
C MET A 1 -49.24 -8.03 -63.61
N GLU A 2 -48.34 -9.02 -63.73
CA GLU A 2 -47.36 -9.38 -64.78
C GLU A 2 -47.10 -8.37 -65.93
N PRO A 3 -45.84 -8.19 -66.38
CA PRO A 3 -45.12 -9.32 -66.99
C PRO A 3 -43.57 -9.31 -66.94
N GLY A 4 -42.98 -10.50 -67.16
CA GLY A 4 -41.87 -10.63 -68.11
C GLY A 4 -40.57 -11.27 -67.63
N SER A 5 -40.44 -12.58 -67.84
CA SER A 5 -39.14 -13.24 -68.12
C SER A 5 -38.88 -13.14 -69.65
N PRO A 6 -37.64 -13.13 -70.20
CA PRO A 6 -36.65 -14.22 -70.02
C PRO A 6 -35.15 -13.83 -70.08
N ALA A 7 -34.27 -14.78 -69.69
CA ALA A 7 -32.80 -14.76 -69.84
C ALA A 7 -32.35 -14.80 -71.32
N PRO A 8 -31.07 -14.50 -71.69
CA PRO A 8 -30.05 -15.59 -71.73
C PRO A 8 -28.52 -15.23 -71.71
N LYS A 9 -27.70 -16.26 -71.42
CA LYS A 9 -26.33 -16.60 -71.95
C LYS A 9 -25.13 -15.68 -71.69
N LYS A 10 -24.02 -16.27 -71.16
CA LYS A 10 -22.83 -16.70 -71.95
C LYS A 10 -21.72 -17.29 -71.07
N SER A 11 -21.09 -18.35 -71.59
CA SER A 11 -19.90 -19.05 -71.10
C SER A 11 -18.58 -18.32 -71.43
N ARG A 12 -17.55 -18.49 -70.60
CA ARG A 12 -16.16 -18.67 -71.05
C ARG A 12 -15.27 -19.26 -69.95
N LEU A 13 -14.63 -20.39 -70.27
CA LEU A 13 -13.38 -20.89 -69.69
C LEU A 13 -12.24 -19.92 -70.12
N VAL A 14 -11.05 -19.82 -69.52
CA VAL A 14 -9.98 -20.81 -69.28
C VAL A 14 -8.90 -20.18 -68.34
N HIS A 15 -8.07 -21.06 -67.75
CA HIS A 15 -6.71 -20.88 -67.17
C HIS A 15 -6.62 -20.67 -65.66
N SER A 16 -5.69 -21.30 -64.93
CA SER A 16 -4.97 -22.58 -64.99
C SER A 16 -4.02 -22.55 -63.79
N ALA A 17 -3.94 -23.65 -63.05
CA ALA A 17 -2.85 -24.07 -62.17
C ALA A 17 -2.18 -22.99 -61.31
N ASP A 18 -2.40 -23.05 -59.99
CA ASP A 18 -1.29 -22.82 -59.06
C ASP A 18 -1.45 -23.66 -57.78
N CYS A 19 -0.35 -24.37 -57.53
CA CYS A 19 0.08 -25.16 -56.38
C CYS A 19 -0.57 -24.78 -55.02
N GLU A 20 -1.20 -25.77 -54.38
CA GLU A 20 -1.48 -25.75 -52.95
C GLU A 20 -0.15 -25.86 -52.17
N MET A 21 0.16 -24.83 -51.38
CA MET A 21 1.12 -24.92 -50.27
C MET A 21 0.32 -24.76 -48.98
N GLU A 22 0.05 -25.89 -48.34
CA GLU A 22 -0.55 -25.99 -47.02
C GLU A 22 0.46 -25.49 -45.98
N GLU A 23 0.31 -24.24 -45.55
CA GLU A 23 1.13 -23.65 -44.50
C GLU A 23 0.60 -24.13 -43.14
N ALA A 24 1.22 -25.18 -42.61
CA ALA A 24 0.99 -25.69 -41.27
C ALA A 24 1.33 -24.62 -40.23
N GLN A 25 0.31 -23.94 -39.69
CA GLN A 25 0.46 -23.04 -38.56
C GLN A 25 0.80 -23.84 -37.29
N ALA A 26 2.08 -23.78 -36.90
CA ALA A 26 2.54 -24.19 -35.58
C ALA A 26 1.97 -23.24 -34.49
N PRO A 27 1.56 -23.75 -33.33
CA PRO A 27 1.01 -22.91 -32.26
C PRO A 27 2.13 -22.05 -31.66
N SER A 28 1.92 -20.75 -31.66
CA SER A 28 2.80 -19.76 -31.05
C SER A 28 2.82 -19.88 -29.52
N SER A 29 3.83 -20.57 -29.00
CA SER A 29 4.16 -20.58 -27.58
C SER A 29 4.88 -19.29 -27.19
N SER A 30 4.18 -18.25 -26.72
CA SER A 30 4.81 -17.21 -25.87
C SER A 30 3.90 -16.17 -25.18
N ASN A 31 2.56 -16.26 -25.17
CA ASN A 31 1.73 -15.18 -24.62
C ASN A 31 0.82 -15.53 -23.42
N ALA A 32 1.22 -16.47 -22.56
CA ALA A 32 0.43 -16.81 -21.36
C ALA A 32 0.82 -16.06 -20.07
N ALA A 33 1.98 -15.40 -20.02
CA ALA A 33 2.47 -14.74 -18.80
C ALA A 33 2.10 -13.24 -18.68
N GLY A 34 1.63 -12.60 -19.75
CA GLY A 34 1.37 -11.15 -19.78
C GLY A 34 -0.03 -10.72 -19.33
N GLY A 35 -1.00 -11.64 -19.31
CA GLY A 35 -2.43 -11.30 -19.13
C GLY A 35 -2.89 -11.13 -17.67
N VAL A 36 -2.26 -11.84 -16.72
CA VAL A 36 -2.64 -11.81 -15.30
C VAL A 36 -2.08 -10.57 -14.58
N ASN A 37 -1.08 -9.90 -15.16
CA ASN A 37 -0.28 -8.89 -14.46
C ASN A 37 -0.80 -7.44 -14.62
N GLN A 38 -1.49 -7.10 -15.71
CA GLN A 38 -1.98 -5.73 -15.92
C GLN A 38 -3.15 -5.35 -15.00
N SER A 39 -3.98 -6.31 -14.61
CA SER A 39 -5.11 -6.07 -13.70
C SER A 39 -4.65 -5.65 -12.30
N LEU A 40 -3.50 -6.16 -11.85
CA LEU A 40 -3.00 -5.89 -10.50
C LEU A 40 -2.45 -4.47 -10.35
N HIS A 41 -2.06 -3.79 -11.43
CA HIS A 41 -1.61 -2.40 -11.32
C HIS A 41 -2.72 -1.47 -10.79
N TRP A 42 -3.97 -1.69 -11.19
CA TRP A 42 -5.10 -0.94 -10.65
C TRP A 42 -5.30 -1.21 -9.16
N THR A 43 -5.18 -2.48 -8.75
CA THR A 43 -5.22 -2.89 -7.34
C THR A 43 -4.09 -2.25 -6.53
N GLN A 44 -2.87 -2.23 -7.09
CA GLN A 44 -1.70 -1.59 -6.47
C GLN A 44 -1.89 -0.09 -6.29
N TRP A 45 -2.40 0.62 -7.29
CA TRP A 45 -2.72 2.04 -7.17
C TRP A 45 -3.83 2.29 -6.16
N GLN A 46 -4.86 1.44 -6.13
CA GLN A 46 -5.96 1.58 -5.20
C GLN A 46 -5.53 1.40 -3.73
N ILE A 47 -4.54 0.55 -3.46
CA ILE A 47 -3.91 0.44 -2.12
C ILE A 47 -3.28 1.76 -1.67
N LEU A 48 -2.73 2.53 -2.60
CA LEU A 48 -2.08 3.82 -2.34
C LEU A 48 -3.07 4.99 -2.38
N ASP A 49 -4.32 4.75 -2.74
CA ASP A 49 -5.35 5.79 -2.82
C ASP A 49 -5.81 6.20 -1.41
N SER A 50 -6.02 7.50 -1.22
CA SER A 50 -6.57 8.08 0.00
C SER A 50 -8.04 7.74 0.24
N ILE A 51 -8.77 7.35 -0.81
CA ILE A 51 -10.19 6.96 -0.71
C ILE A 51 -10.38 5.59 -0.05
N LEU A 52 -9.36 4.73 -0.12
CA LEU A 52 -9.43 3.39 0.44
C LEU A 52 -9.53 3.49 1.98
N PRO A 53 -10.57 2.94 2.63
CA PRO A 53 -10.84 3.19 4.05
C PRO A 53 -9.96 2.35 4.99
N THR A 54 -8.64 2.50 4.88
CA THR A 54 -7.61 1.75 5.63
C THR A 54 -7.40 2.28 7.05
N GLY A 55 -8.12 3.33 7.45
CA GLY A 55 -8.03 3.94 8.79
C GLY A 55 -6.98 5.04 8.91
N GLY A 56 -6.07 5.22 7.94
CA GLY A 56 -5.03 6.28 7.98
C GLY A 56 -5.59 7.69 8.19
N PHE A 57 -6.78 7.98 7.64
CA PHE A 57 -7.46 9.26 7.85
C PHE A 57 -7.74 9.56 9.32
N ALA A 58 -8.00 8.57 10.18
CA ALA A 58 -8.36 8.81 11.58
C ALA A 58 -7.16 9.18 12.47
N HIS A 59 -5.93 9.11 11.96
CA HIS A 59 -4.71 9.25 12.75
C HIS A 59 -3.84 10.41 12.25
N SER A 60 -3.18 11.10 13.18
CA SER A 60 -2.32 12.26 12.89
C SER A 60 -0.82 11.97 13.00
N TYR A 61 -0.43 10.75 13.37
CA TYR A 61 0.96 10.37 13.65
C TYR A 61 1.63 11.27 14.70
N GLY A 62 0.86 11.74 15.69
CA GLY A 62 1.32 12.67 16.72
C GLY A 62 1.36 14.14 16.31
N LEU A 63 1.01 14.49 15.07
CA LEU A 63 1.02 15.87 14.60
C LEU A 63 0.04 16.76 15.37
N GLU A 64 -1.12 16.23 15.75
CA GLU A 64 -2.10 16.98 16.53
C GLU A 64 -1.53 17.36 17.91
N ALA A 65 -0.88 16.41 18.58
CA ALA A 65 -0.20 16.64 19.85
C ALA A 65 0.98 17.62 19.68
N ALA A 66 1.78 17.46 18.63
CA ALA A 66 2.89 18.35 18.32
C ALA A 66 2.44 19.80 18.10
N MET A 67 1.30 20.00 17.42
CA MET A 67 0.69 21.31 17.22
C MET A 67 0.21 21.90 18.55
N GLN A 68 -0.54 21.14 19.36
CA GLN A 68 -1.05 21.64 20.64
C GLN A 68 0.07 21.95 21.64
N SER A 69 1.16 21.19 21.60
CA SER A 69 2.37 21.42 22.41
C SER A 69 3.32 22.48 21.84
N ARG A 70 2.95 23.16 20.75
CA ARG A 70 3.78 24.20 20.09
C ARG A 70 5.14 23.69 19.60
N VAL A 71 5.25 22.38 19.33
CA VAL A 71 6.41 21.77 18.66
C VAL A 71 6.34 22.01 17.16
N VAL A 72 5.12 22.09 16.60
CA VAL A 72 4.88 22.43 15.20
C VAL A 72 3.97 23.65 15.13
N ASN A 73 4.49 24.80 14.68
CA ASN A 73 3.74 26.05 14.60
C ASN A 73 3.61 26.59 13.18
N ASP A 74 4.52 26.23 12.29
CA ASP A 74 4.58 26.73 10.93
C ASP A 74 4.91 25.64 9.89
N GLN A 75 5.09 26.06 8.63
CA GLN A 75 5.37 25.15 7.52
C GLN A 75 6.78 24.55 7.56
N GLU A 76 7.76 25.24 8.13
CA GLU A 76 9.13 24.73 8.26
C GLU A 76 9.22 23.68 9.37
N ASP A 77 8.52 23.92 10.48
CA ASP A 77 8.34 22.92 11.54
C ASP A 77 7.61 21.69 10.98
N LEU A 78 6.55 21.89 10.20
CA LEU A 78 5.80 20.79 9.58
C LEU A 78 6.68 19.98 8.62
N ARG A 79 7.51 20.65 7.80
CA ARG A 79 8.47 19.97 6.92
C ARG A 79 9.43 19.10 7.74
N SER A 80 10.00 19.66 8.80
CA SER A 80 10.92 18.95 9.70
C SER A 80 10.24 17.77 10.40
N PHE A 81 8.99 17.95 10.83
CA PHE A 81 8.18 16.91 11.46
C PHE A 81 7.93 15.74 10.50
N VAL A 82 7.51 16.01 9.25
CA VAL A 82 7.28 14.94 8.26
C VAL A 82 8.57 14.16 7.99
N VAL A 83 9.71 14.85 7.86
CA VAL A 83 11.03 14.20 7.72
C VAL A 83 11.34 13.28 8.90
N GLN A 84 11.07 13.71 10.14
CA GLN A 84 11.29 12.88 11.32
C GLN A 84 10.35 11.68 11.38
N VAL A 85 9.07 11.86 11.03
CA VAL A 85 8.10 10.75 10.93
C VAL A 85 8.57 9.72 9.90
N LEU A 86 9.08 10.16 8.76
CA LEU A 86 9.57 9.27 7.72
C LEU A 86 10.86 8.55 8.13
N ASP A 87 11.82 9.21 8.78
CA ASP A 87 13.03 8.51 9.26
C ASP A 87 12.70 7.49 10.37
N SER A 88 11.74 7.82 11.24
CA SER A 88 11.22 6.90 12.27
C SER A 88 10.47 5.72 11.64
N ALA A 89 9.58 5.97 10.67
CA ALA A 89 8.91 4.90 9.93
C ALA A 89 9.90 4.03 9.14
N GLY A 90 10.94 4.66 8.57
CA GLY A 90 12.04 3.99 7.90
C GLY A 90 12.79 3.03 8.81
N SER A 91 13.30 3.54 9.93
CA SER A 91 14.11 2.78 10.89
C SER A 91 13.34 1.71 11.64
N LEU A 92 12.08 1.97 12.00
CA LEU A 92 11.30 1.08 12.85
C LEU A 92 10.36 0.15 12.07
N LEU A 93 9.67 0.66 11.04
CA LEU A 93 8.52 -0.01 10.43
C LEU A 93 8.85 -0.68 9.09
N LEU A 94 9.77 -0.12 8.29
CA LEU A 94 10.14 -0.74 7.01
C LEU A 94 10.69 -2.17 7.12
N PRO A 95 11.50 -2.55 8.14
CA PRO A 95 11.93 -3.94 8.29
C PRO A 95 10.73 -4.91 8.38
N PHE A 96 9.65 -4.52 9.07
CA PHE A 96 8.43 -5.33 9.16
C PHE A 96 7.67 -5.39 7.84
N VAL A 97 7.62 -4.29 7.08
CA VAL A 97 7.04 -4.28 5.72
C VAL A 97 7.84 -5.20 4.80
N HIS A 98 9.16 -5.10 4.82
CA HIS A 98 10.08 -5.90 4.01
C HIS A 98 9.93 -7.39 4.29
N CYS A 99 10.07 -7.81 5.56
CA CYS A 99 9.95 -9.22 5.94
C CYS A 99 8.55 -9.79 5.63
N ALA A 100 7.48 -9.02 5.87
CA ALA A 100 6.12 -9.46 5.55
C ALA A 100 5.88 -9.59 4.04
N CYS A 101 6.41 -8.67 3.23
CA CYS A 101 6.29 -8.70 1.78
C CYS A 101 7.11 -9.83 1.15
N ALA A 102 8.26 -10.16 1.73
CA ALA A 102 9.12 -11.27 1.29
C ALA A 102 8.53 -12.64 1.64
N GLY A 103 7.78 -12.74 2.74
CA GLY A 103 7.05 -13.93 3.20
C GLY A 103 5.81 -14.25 2.36
N LYS A 104 5.95 -14.33 1.03
CA LYS A 104 4.88 -14.42 0.01
C LYS A 104 3.95 -15.65 0.12
N SER A 105 4.20 -16.56 1.05
CA SER A 105 3.42 -17.79 1.18
C SER A 105 2.41 -17.69 2.33
N PRO A 106 1.10 -17.70 2.05
CA PRO A 106 0.04 -17.74 3.06
C PRO A 106 0.15 -18.92 4.05
N GLY A 107 0.98 -19.92 3.75
CA GLY A 107 1.24 -21.08 4.58
C GLY A 107 2.06 -20.82 5.85
N ASP A 108 2.70 -19.65 5.99
CA ASP A 108 3.48 -19.32 7.19
C ASP A 108 2.79 -18.31 8.12
N ALA A 109 1.53 -18.61 8.44
CA ALA A 109 0.74 -17.85 9.41
C ALA A 109 1.46 -17.74 10.78
N ALA A 110 2.31 -18.72 11.11
CA ALA A 110 3.11 -18.72 12.34
C ALA A 110 4.23 -17.67 12.31
N ALA A 111 5.01 -17.59 11.21
CA ALA A 111 6.02 -16.55 11.05
C ALA A 111 5.39 -15.16 11.01
N TRP A 112 4.25 -15.01 10.32
CA TRP A 112 3.52 -13.74 10.32
C TRP A 112 3.05 -13.36 11.73
N ALA A 113 2.44 -14.28 12.48
CA ALA A 113 2.00 -13.99 13.84
C ALA A 113 3.18 -13.68 14.78
N LYS A 114 4.36 -14.27 14.53
CA LYS A 114 5.59 -13.91 15.24
C LYS A 114 6.04 -12.49 14.90
N LEU A 115 5.97 -12.09 13.63
CA LEU A 115 6.31 -10.75 13.17
C LEU A 115 5.39 -9.68 13.79
N ASP A 116 4.09 -9.94 13.80
CA ASP A 116 3.08 -9.07 14.42
C ASP A 116 3.32 -8.91 15.93
N ARG A 117 3.54 -10.02 16.66
CA ARG A 117 3.89 -9.98 18.09
C ARG A 117 5.20 -9.26 18.39
N LEU A 118 6.19 -9.40 17.50
CA LEU A 118 7.46 -8.69 17.66
C LEU A 118 7.25 -7.18 17.55
N LEU A 119 6.44 -6.73 16.59
CA LEU A 119 6.11 -5.31 16.47
C LEU A 119 5.30 -4.81 17.68
N ASP A 120 4.32 -5.59 18.16
CA ASP A 120 3.53 -5.27 19.36
C ASP A 120 4.45 -5.03 20.58
N ALA A 121 5.44 -5.89 20.77
CA ALA A 121 6.43 -5.77 21.84
C ALA A 121 7.42 -4.60 21.62
N THR A 122 7.68 -4.21 20.38
CA THR A 122 8.60 -3.11 20.05
C THR A 122 7.94 -1.73 20.22
N LEU A 123 6.62 -1.64 20.00
CA LEU A 123 5.86 -0.41 20.15
C LEU A 123 5.56 -0.11 21.62
N THR A 124 6.48 0.60 22.28
CA THR A 124 6.37 1.03 23.68
C THR A 124 5.31 2.10 23.90
N ASN A 125 5.04 2.92 22.89
CA ASN A 125 4.02 3.96 22.94
C ASN A 125 2.63 3.36 22.69
N GLU A 126 1.77 3.42 23.72
CA GLU A 126 0.42 2.86 23.67
C GLU A 126 -0.47 3.51 22.60
N VAL A 127 -0.33 4.82 22.37
CA VAL A 127 -1.09 5.55 21.35
C VAL A 127 -0.70 5.04 19.96
N ALA A 128 0.61 4.96 19.68
CA ALA A 128 1.14 4.46 18.42
C ALA A 128 0.79 2.97 18.21
N ARG A 129 0.89 2.15 19.25
CA ARG A 129 0.56 0.71 19.21
C ARG A 129 -0.91 0.49 18.87
N LYS A 130 -1.83 1.22 19.52
CA LYS A 130 -3.27 1.15 19.24
C LYS A 130 -3.62 1.64 17.83
N ALA A 131 -3.02 2.75 17.39
CA ALA A 131 -3.20 3.26 16.03
C ALA A 131 -2.76 2.22 14.99
N SER A 132 -1.56 1.65 15.17
CA SER A 132 -1.01 0.62 14.29
C SER A 132 -1.92 -0.61 14.19
N ALA A 133 -2.42 -1.13 15.32
CA ALA A 133 -3.35 -2.26 15.35
C ALA A 133 -4.70 -1.94 14.67
N ALA A 134 -5.25 -0.75 14.93
CA ALA A 134 -6.50 -0.30 14.32
C ALA A 134 -6.38 -0.15 12.80
N GLN A 135 -5.30 0.48 12.32
CA GLN A 135 -5.02 0.67 10.90
C GLN A 135 -4.77 -0.66 10.18
N GLY A 136 -3.96 -1.56 10.75
CA GLY A 136 -3.72 -2.85 10.10
C GLY A 136 -4.95 -3.76 10.07
N SER A 137 -5.75 -3.78 11.14
CA SER A 137 -7.04 -4.48 11.14
C SER A 137 -8.02 -3.92 10.08
N ALA A 138 -8.12 -2.59 9.97
CA ALA A 138 -8.92 -1.94 8.95
C ALA A 138 -8.41 -2.24 7.53
N LEU A 139 -7.10 -2.16 7.30
CA LEU A 139 -6.46 -2.48 6.02
C LEU A 139 -6.74 -3.92 5.59
N LEU A 140 -6.50 -4.92 6.46
CA LEU A 140 -6.75 -6.33 6.11
C LEU A 140 -8.23 -6.57 5.80
N ARG A 141 -9.13 -5.98 6.59
CA ARG A 141 -10.57 -6.07 6.35
C ARG A 141 -10.94 -5.53 4.97
N VAL A 142 -10.46 -4.34 4.63
CA VAL A 142 -10.76 -3.68 3.35
C VAL A 142 -10.13 -4.42 2.19
N ALA A 143 -8.85 -4.79 2.29
CA ALA A 143 -8.15 -5.52 1.24
C ALA A 143 -8.85 -6.85 0.89
N ALA A 144 -9.23 -7.64 1.90
CA ALA A 144 -9.95 -8.89 1.69
C ALA A 144 -11.37 -8.70 1.10
N SER A 145 -11.97 -7.53 1.26
CA SER A 145 -13.32 -7.22 0.77
C SER A 145 -13.32 -6.56 -0.62
N VAL A 146 -12.32 -5.74 -0.93
CA VAL A 146 -12.23 -5.00 -2.20
C VAL A 146 -11.51 -5.82 -3.27
N PHE A 147 -10.44 -6.53 -2.91
CA PHE A 147 -9.60 -7.28 -3.85
C PHE A 147 -10.01 -8.76 -3.89
N ALA A 148 -11.23 -9.00 -4.37
CA ALA A 148 -11.84 -10.33 -4.47
C ALA A 148 -11.06 -11.28 -5.41
N GLU A 149 -10.31 -10.73 -6.35
CA GLU A 149 -9.45 -11.43 -7.29
C GLU A 149 -8.18 -12.03 -6.65
N VAL A 150 -7.90 -11.73 -5.37
CA VAL A 150 -6.74 -12.24 -4.62
C VAL A 150 -7.21 -13.14 -3.46
N PRO A 151 -7.60 -14.41 -3.71
CA PRO A 151 -8.16 -15.35 -2.71
C PRO A 151 -7.35 -15.50 -1.41
N ALA A 152 -6.03 -15.29 -1.50
CA ALA A 152 -5.12 -15.37 -0.36
C ALA A 152 -5.45 -14.34 0.74
N LEU A 153 -6.02 -13.17 0.39
CA LEU A 153 -6.40 -12.15 1.38
C LEU A 153 -7.60 -12.59 2.23
N GLN A 154 -8.59 -13.23 1.62
CA GLN A 154 -9.77 -13.76 2.33
C GLN A 154 -9.36 -14.92 3.23
N GLU A 155 -8.51 -15.82 2.72
CA GLU A 155 -8.01 -16.96 3.47
C GLU A 155 -7.16 -16.54 4.67
N LEU A 156 -6.27 -15.57 4.47
CA LEU A 156 -5.48 -14.96 5.54
C LEU A 156 -6.38 -14.36 6.61
N ARG A 157 -7.35 -13.53 6.22
CA ARG A 157 -8.29 -12.91 7.17
C ARG A 157 -9.05 -13.96 7.96
N ARG A 158 -9.55 -15.02 7.30
CA ARG A 158 -10.25 -16.13 7.96
C ARG A 158 -9.36 -16.84 8.99
N THR A 159 -8.12 -17.13 8.61
CA THR A 159 -7.15 -17.84 9.45
C THR A 159 -6.72 -17.00 10.65
N LEU A 160 -6.43 -15.72 10.44
CA LEU A 160 -5.94 -14.84 11.50
C LEU A 160 -7.04 -14.39 12.46
N LEU A 161 -8.29 -14.21 12.01
CA LEU A 161 -9.42 -13.91 12.90
C LEU A 161 -9.71 -15.05 13.89
N GLY A 162 -9.32 -16.28 13.56
CA GLY A 162 -9.38 -17.41 14.50
C GLY A 162 -8.27 -17.41 15.56
N SER A 163 -7.22 -16.59 15.38
CA SER A 163 -6.07 -16.52 16.28
C SER A 163 -6.24 -15.38 17.29
N LYS A 164 -6.28 -15.72 18.58
CA LYS A 164 -6.31 -14.72 19.67
C LYS A 164 -4.97 -14.01 19.91
N SER A 165 -3.92 -14.37 19.18
CA SER A 165 -2.53 -13.99 19.48
C SER A 165 -2.00 -12.83 18.63
N VAL A 166 -2.89 -12.12 17.92
CA VAL A 166 -2.53 -11.22 16.83
C VAL A 166 -3.20 -9.86 17.03
N SER A 167 -2.41 -8.79 16.97
CA SER A 167 -2.84 -7.40 17.09
C SER A 167 -3.20 -6.78 15.73
N PHE A 168 -2.72 -7.34 14.61
CA PHE A 168 -2.90 -6.83 13.25
C PHE A 168 -2.26 -5.45 13.03
N HIS A 169 -0.97 -5.32 13.35
CA HIS A 169 -0.24 -4.08 13.16
C HIS A 169 -0.09 -3.69 11.69
N HIS A 170 -0.13 -2.38 11.44
CA HIS A 170 -0.20 -1.82 10.10
C HIS A 170 0.97 -2.23 9.20
N ALA A 171 2.23 -2.13 9.67
CA ALA A 171 3.40 -2.42 8.84
C ALA A 171 3.48 -3.89 8.35
N PRO A 172 3.37 -4.92 9.22
CA PRO A 172 3.30 -6.31 8.77
C PRO A 172 2.10 -6.59 7.85
N VAL A 173 0.93 -6.04 8.16
CA VAL A 173 -0.27 -6.23 7.30
C VAL A 173 -0.05 -5.58 5.93
N PHE A 174 0.49 -4.37 5.90
CA PHE A 174 0.73 -3.64 4.66
C PHE A 174 1.73 -4.37 3.77
N GLY A 175 2.85 -4.82 4.32
CA GLY A 175 3.84 -5.61 3.57
C GLY A 175 3.25 -6.90 3.00
N LEU A 176 2.46 -7.61 3.81
CA LEU A 176 1.78 -8.84 3.36
C LEU A 176 0.76 -8.57 2.25
N VAL A 177 -0.10 -7.55 2.40
CA VAL A 177 -1.06 -7.16 1.36
C VAL A 177 -0.34 -6.75 0.07
N CYS A 178 0.71 -5.93 0.16
CA CYS A 178 1.53 -5.54 -0.98
C CYS A 178 2.14 -6.74 -1.70
N GLY A 179 2.71 -7.71 -0.97
CA GLY A 179 3.25 -8.93 -1.57
C GLY A 179 2.19 -9.75 -2.31
N LEU A 180 0.98 -9.85 -1.74
CA LEU A 180 -0.14 -10.59 -2.33
C LEU A 180 -0.74 -9.92 -3.57
N VAL A 181 -0.70 -8.59 -3.66
CA VAL A 181 -1.15 -7.84 -4.84
C VAL A 181 -0.02 -7.57 -5.85
N GLY A 182 1.13 -8.21 -5.66
CA GLY A 182 2.22 -8.24 -6.65
C GLY A 182 3.21 -7.07 -6.60
N PHE A 183 3.27 -6.30 -5.51
CA PHE A 183 4.41 -5.39 -5.32
C PHE A 183 5.70 -6.21 -5.15
N ASP A 184 6.80 -5.73 -5.74
CA ASP A 184 8.12 -6.16 -5.30
C ASP A 184 8.46 -5.52 -3.93
N GLY A 185 9.48 -6.05 -3.26
CA GLY A 185 9.84 -5.59 -1.91
C GLY A 185 10.27 -4.13 -1.86
N GLU A 186 10.91 -3.63 -2.92
CA GLU A 186 11.37 -2.25 -2.99
C GLU A 186 10.20 -1.27 -3.17
N ALA A 187 9.28 -1.62 -4.06
CA ALA A 187 8.07 -0.88 -4.33
C ALA A 187 7.10 -0.90 -3.14
N ALA A 188 6.99 -2.01 -2.40
CA ALA A 188 6.20 -2.10 -1.17
C ALA A 188 6.74 -1.15 -0.07
N GLN A 189 8.06 -1.07 0.08
CA GLN A 189 8.69 -0.17 1.06
C GLN A 189 8.51 1.30 0.66
N ARG A 190 8.66 1.64 -0.63
CA ARG A 190 8.35 3.00 -1.13
C ARG A 190 6.87 3.36 -0.97
N ALA A 191 5.99 2.41 -1.29
CA ALA A 191 4.55 2.55 -1.11
C ALA A 191 4.24 2.90 0.34
N TYR A 192 4.78 2.15 1.31
CA TYR A 192 4.56 2.42 2.73
C TYR A 192 4.97 3.84 3.13
N MET A 193 6.17 4.27 2.72
CA MET A 193 6.67 5.63 2.99
C MET A 193 5.79 6.71 2.33
N PHE A 194 5.30 6.46 1.13
CA PHE A 194 4.37 7.35 0.44
C PHE A 194 3.04 7.47 1.20
N VAL A 195 2.44 6.36 1.64
CA VAL A 195 1.16 6.38 2.38
C VAL A 195 1.33 7.09 3.72
N THR A 196 2.43 6.83 4.44
CA THR A 196 2.76 7.55 5.68
C THR A 196 2.87 9.05 5.47
N MET A 197 3.65 9.50 4.47
CA MET A 197 3.79 10.93 4.15
C MET A 197 2.44 11.57 3.81
N ARG A 198 1.67 10.91 2.94
CA ARG A 198 0.34 11.35 2.50
C ARG A 198 -0.61 11.52 3.68
N ASP A 199 -0.63 10.58 4.61
CA ASP A 199 -1.54 10.61 5.76
C ASP A 199 -1.18 11.73 6.75
N VAL A 200 0.12 11.95 7.01
CA VAL A 200 0.58 13.08 7.85
C VAL A 200 0.19 14.42 7.22
N LEU A 201 0.39 14.59 5.91
CA LEU A 201 0.02 15.83 5.22
C LEU A 201 -1.50 16.01 5.15
N SER A 202 -2.26 14.93 5.00
CA SER A 202 -3.72 14.97 5.10
C SER A 202 -4.18 15.42 6.50
N ALA A 203 -3.54 14.93 7.57
CA ALA A 203 -3.77 15.43 8.93
C ALA A 203 -3.41 16.91 9.06
N ALA A 204 -2.26 17.34 8.54
CA ALA A 204 -1.83 18.74 8.58
C ALA A 204 -2.84 19.69 7.92
N THR A 205 -3.42 19.30 6.79
CA THR A 205 -4.46 20.07 6.12
C THR A 205 -5.73 20.20 6.96
N ARG A 206 -6.16 19.13 7.63
CA ARG A 206 -7.37 19.13 8.47
C ARG A 206 -7.16 19.84 9.80
N LEU A 207 -5.92 19.90 10.28
CA LEU A 207 -5.50 20.74 11.40
C LEU A 207 -5.33 22.21 11.02
N ASN A 208 -5.55 22.57 9.74
CA ASN A 208 -5.39 23.91 9.21
C ASN A 208 -3.95 24.46 9.37
N LEU A 209 -2.94 23.58 9.41
CA LEU A 209 -1.52 23.96 9.40
C LEU A 209 -1.03 24.35 8.00
N ILE A 210 -1.63 23.74 6.98
CA ILE A 210 -1.26 23.94 5.58
C ILE A 210 -2.48 23.78 4.67
N GLY A 211 -2.60 24.60 3.62
CA GLY A 211 -3.68 24.46 2.64
C GLY A 211 -3.49 23.22 1.74
N PRO A 212 -4.56 22.67 1.12
CA PRO A 212 -4.45 21.46 0.29
C PRO A 212 -3.44 21.56 -0.85
N LEU A 213 -3.41 22.69 -1.57
CA LEU A 213 -2.45 22.92 -2.65
C LEU A 213 -1.01 22.95 -2.13
N ALA A 214 -0.78 23.66 -1.02
CA ALA A 214 0.54 23.75 -0.41
C ALA A 214 1.00 22.39 0.16
N ALA A 215 0.08 21.57 0.68
CA ALA A 215 0.38 20.20 1.11
C ALA A 215 0.85 19.33 -0.06
N SER A 216 0.19 19.40 -1.22
CA SER A 216 0.63 18.69 -2.43
C SER A 216 2.00 19.16 -2.93
N VAL A 217 2.28 20.47 -2.86
CA VAL A 217 3.61 21.02 -3.17
C VAL A 217 4.66 20.48 -2.21
N LEU A 218 4.39 20.51 -0.89
CA LEU A 218 5.29 20.01 0.13
C LEU A 218 5.55 18.50 -0.03
N GLN A 219 4.51 17.71 -0.34
CA GLN A 219 4.65 16.27 -0.62
C GLN A 219 5.64 16.02 -1.77
N HIS A 220 5.51 16.78 -2.86
CA HIS A 220 6.42 16.67 -4.00
C HIS A 220 7.85 17.06 -3.63
N GLN A 221 8.03 18.14 -2.86
CA GLN A 221 9.33 18.60 -2.39
C GLN A 221 10.01 17.64 -1.39
N LEU A 222 9.24 16.84 -0.67
CA LEU A 222 9.73 15.83 0.28
C LEU A 222 10.05 14.49 -0.38
N ALA A 223 9.67 14.26 -1.64
CA ALA A 223 9.94 13.02 -2.34
C ALA A 223 11.44 12.64 -2.36
N PRO A 224 12.40 13.57 -2.58
CA PRO A 224 13.82 13.26 -2.48
C PRO A 224 14.27 12.87 -1.06
N ASP A 225 13.66 13.44 -0.02
CA ASP A 225 13.95 13.08 1.38
C ASP A 225 13.49 11.65 1.68
N ALA A 226 12.26 11.32 1.27
CA ALA A 226 11.70 9.98 1.41
C ALA A 226 12.51 8.93 0.67
N GLU A 227 12.94 9.22 -0.57
CA GLU A 227 13.77 8.29 -1.34
C GLU A 227 15.13 8.05 -0.68
N ARG A 228 15.75 9.08 -0.07
CA ARG A 228 16.99 8.89 0.70
C ARG A 228 16.77 7.99 1.91
N MET A 229 15.65 8.13 2.62
CA MET A 229 15.31 7.28 3.77
C MET A 229 15.01 5.85 3.35
N VAL A 230 14.29 5.64 2.24
CA VAL A 230 14.09 4.30 1.66
C VAL A 230 15.44 3.66 1.37
N ARG A 231 16.36 4.36 0.70
CA ARG A 231 17.71 3.81 0.43
C ARG A 231 18.51 3.49 1.69
N LYS A 232 18.35 4.29 2.74
CA LYS A 232 19.04 4.09 4.03
C LYS A 232 18.52 2.87 4.80
N TRP A 233 17.21 2.64 4.78
CA TRP A 233 16.54 1.70 5.69
C TRP A 233 15.95 0.45 5.03
N ARG A 234 15.82 0.42 3.70
CA ARG A 234 15.24 -0.72 3.00
C ARG A 234 16.05 -2.01 3.19
N ASP A 235 15.37 -3.13 3.00
CA ASP A 235 15.97 -4.46 2.91
C ASP A 235 16.72 -4.88 4.18
N ARG A 236 16.29 -4.35 5.33
CA ARG A 236 16.82 -4.67 6.66
C ARG A 236 15.96 -5.72 7.37
N ASP A 237 16.61 -6.48 8.25
CA ASP A 237 15.92 -7.44 9.10
C ASP A 237 15.22 -6.76 10.27
N VAL A 238 14.17 -7.39 10.80
CA VAL A 238 13.40 -6.90 11.96
C VAL A 238 14.24 -6.76 13.23
N SER A 239 15.37 -7.47 13.33
CA SER A 239 16.33 -7.32 14.43
C SER A 239 17.09 -5.98 14.40
N GLU A 240 17.12 -5.30 13.25
CA GLU A 240 17.71 -3.97 13.11
C GLU A 240 16.70 -2.84 13.31
N ALA A 241 15.43 -3.18 13.52
CA ALA A 241 14.37 -2.20 13.73
C ALA A 241 14.64 -1.36 14.98
N SER A 242 14.60 -0.03 14.84
CA SER A 242 14.96 0.89 15.92
C SER A 242 14.14 2.16 15.88
N GLN A 243 13.87 2.76 17.04
CA GLN A 243 13.25 4.07 17.16
C GLN A 243 14.35 5.15 17.12
N THR A 244 14.37 5.98 16.07
CA THR A 244 15.36 7.06 15.91
C THR A 244 14.86 8.43 16.36
N ALA A 245 13.55 8.58 16.62
CA ALA A 245 12.92 9.85 16.99
C ALA A 245 12.19 9.75 18.35
N PRO A 246 12.91 9.68 19.49
CA PRO A 246 12.29 9.52 20.81
C PRO A 246 11.37 10.69 21.18
N LEU A 247 11.66 11.90 20.69
CA LEU A 247 10.78 13.05 20.92
C LEU A 247 9.45 12.91 20.18
N LEU A 248 9.46 12.41 18.94
CA LEU A 248 8.25 12.12 18.18
C LEU A 248 7.40 11.08 18.91
N ASP A 249 8.03 10.02 19.42
CA ASP A 249 7.35 8.99 20.20
C ASP A 249 6.72 9.55 21.48
N ALA A 250 7.48 10.35 22.24
CA ALA A 250 6.97 11.01 23.44
C ALA A 250 5.77 11.94 23.15
N VAL A 251 5.89 12.79 22.12
CA VAL A 251 4.83 13.72 21.71
C VAL A 251 3.58 12.98 21.25
N GLN A 252 3.72 11.91 20.48
CA GLN A 252 2.58 11.08 20.09
C GLN A 252 1.90 10.45 21.32
N GLY A 253 2.68 10.01 22.32
CA GLY A 253 2.15 9.51 23.59
C GLY A 253 1.32 10.55 24.36
N CYS A 254 1.65 11.84 24.23
CA CYS A 254 0.88 12.93 24.84
C CYS A 254 -0.55 13.04 24.30
N HIS A 255 -0.85 12.48 23.12
CA HIS A 255 -2.19 12.55 22.52
C HIS A 255 -3.29 11.96 23.42
N ALA A 256 -2.96 10.94 24.20
CA ALA A 256 -3.88 10.34 25.16
C ALA A 256 -4.38 11.30 26.26
N TYR A 257 -3.61 12.36 26.54
CA TYR A 257 -3.87 13.31 27.62
C TYR A 257 -4.47 14.64 27.13
N MET A 258 -4.70 14.78 25.83
CA MET A 258 -5.26 16.00 25.25
C MET A 258 -6.72 16.19 25.65
N PHE A 259 -7.07 17.43 26.02
CA PHE A 259 -8.44 17.80 26.39
C PHE A 259 -9.41 17.75 25.19
N SER A 260 -8.96 18.24 24.03
CA SER A 260 -9.72 18.22 22.78
C SER A 260 -8.91 17.54 21.68
N ARG A 261 -9.58 16.64 20.94
CA ARG A 261 -8.98 15.78 19.91
C ARG A 261 -9.87 15.73 18.68
N LEU A 262 -9.29 16.00 17.52
CA LEU A 262 -9.87 15.78 16.20
C LEU A 262 -9.48 14.40 15.64
N PHE A 263 -8.34 13.86 16.09
CA PHE A 263 -7.82 12.56 15.68
C PHE A 263 -7.98 11.48 16.76
N CYS A 264 -7.87 10.23 16.35
CA CYS A 264 -7.82 9.09 17.27
C CYS A 264 -6.42 8.87 17.88
N SER A 265 -5.37 9.45 17.29
CA SER A 265 -3.97 9.39 17.75
C SER A 265 -3.09 10.48 17.14
#